data_AF-A0A7S3HW40-F1
#
_entry.id   AF-A0A7S3HW40-F1
#
_cell.length_a   1.000
_cell.length_b   1.000
_cell.length_c   1.000
_cell.angle_alpha   90.00
_cell.angle_beta   90.00
_cell.angle_gamma   90.00
#
_symmetry.space_group_name_H-M   'P 1'
#
loop_
_entity.id
_entity.type
_entity.pdbx_description
1 polymer ?
#
loop_
_entity_poly.entity_id
_entity_poly.type
_entity_poly.pdbx_seq_one_letter_code
_entity_poly.pdbx_strand_id
1 'polypeptide(L)'
;MTSGFEISTQERSTRDEALILNKLREWSAKAQAEFGTNKHYNFDEEFKAYGLLDRFYRKLQDGKAIDLGHMLSELLMQDTMSGIMTHIESNGMHSYVKNFDGAYFAIELTKCNMSFGQIYAFMESMKSRYHIKEYSCKLPSLEEIFNSHASESMFMELNKRIDRKRNSTLKSLQD
;
A
#
# COMPACT_ATOMS: atom_id res chain seq x y z
N MET A 1 -4.01 54.06 7.83
CA MET A 1 -3.06 53.00 8.24
C MET A 1 -3.88 51.78 8.60
N THR A 2 -4.15 50.91 7.63
CA THR A 2 -4.86 49.65 7.87
C THR A 2 -3.85 48.65 8.43
N SER A 3 -3.88 48.48 9.74
CA SER A 3 -3.24 47.37 10.46
C SER A 3 -3.80 46.07 9.88
N GLY A 4 -3.12 45.48 8.92
CA GLY A 4 -3.44 44.16 8.41
C GLY A 4 -3.31 43.16 9.56
N PHE A 5 -4.39 42.46 9.88
CA PHE A 5 -4.35 41.31 10.78
C PHE A 5 -3.48 40.24 10.13
N GLU A 6 -2.20 40.16 10.51
CA GLU A 6 -1.34 39.04 10.16
C GLU A 6 -1.73 37.86 11.05
N ILE A 7 -2.55 36.96 10.50
CA ILE A 7 -2.85 35.67 11.12
C ILE A 7 -1.53 34.93 11.27
N SER A 8 -1.26 34.39 12.46
CA SER A 8 -0.04 33.63 12.70
C SER A 8 0.01 32.39 11.80
N THR A 9 1.21 31.99 11.38
CA THR A 9 1.39 30.79 10.54
C THR A 9 0.76 29.55 11.17
N GLN A 10 0.76 29.45 12.51
CA GLN A 10 0.13 28.38 13.27
C GLN A 10 -1.40 28.38 13.10
N GLU A 11 -2.06 29.53 13.31
CA GLU A 11 -3.52 29.65 13.17
C GLU A 11 -3.98 29.37 11.73
N ARG A 12 -3.17 29.79 10.75
CA ARG A 12 -3.43 29.49 9.34
C ARG A 12 -3.37 27.98 9.08
N SER A 13 -2.33 27.29 9.55
CA SER A 13 -2.19 25.84 9.38
C SER A 13 -3.34 25.08 10.04
N THR A 14 -3.73 25.44 11.27
CA THR A 14 -4.87 24.79 11.96
C THR A 14 -6.19 25.00 11.21
N ARG A 15 -6.44 26.20 10.70
CA ARG A 15 -7.65 26.48 9.91
C ARG A 15 -7.66 25.69 8.59
N ASP A 16 -6.53 25.69 7.89
CA ASP A 16 -6.40 25.01 6.60
C ASP A 16 -6.49 23.47 6.78
N GLU A 17 -5.97 22.92 7.88
CA GLU A 17 -6.16 21.51 8.29
C GLU A 17 -7.64 21.16 8.47
N ALA A 18 -8.38 21.96 9.23
CA ALA A 18 -9.80 21.74 9.47
C ALA A 18 -10.62 21.79 8.16
N LEU A 19 -10.26 22.68 7.24
CA LEU A 19 -10.87 22.76 5.91
C LEU A 19 -10.61 21.50 5.08
N ILE A 20 -9.37 20.99 5.09
CA ILE A 20 -8.99 19.77 4.39
C ILE A 20 -9.75 18.57 4.94
N LEU A 21 -9.77 18.38 6.25
CA LEU A 21 -10.48 17.27 6.90
C LEU A 21 -11.98 17.30 6.60
N ASN A 22 -12.60 18.49 6.61
CA ASN A 22 -14.00 18.62 6.23
C ASN A 22 -14.24 18.23 4.77
N LYS A 23 -13.35 18.63 3.84
CA LYS A 23 -13.48 18.24 2.43
C LYS A 23 -13.32 16.73 2.21
N LEU A 24 -12.37 16.10 2.89
CA LEU A 24 -12.18 14.65 2.86
C LEU A 24 -13.42 13.89 3.33
N ARG A 25 -14.02 14.34 4.45
CA ARG A 25 -15.28 13.78 4.96
C ARG A 25 -16.43 13.97 3.97
N GLU A 26 -16.53 15.14 3.35
CA GLU A 26 -17.54 15.45 2.34
C GLU A 26 -17.43 14.53 1.11
N TRP A 27 -16.20 14.31 0.61
CA TRP A 27 -15.96 13.39 -0.51
C TRP A 27 -16.26 11.93 -0.14
N SER A 28 -15.87 11.50 1.06
CA SER A 28 -16.18 10.15 1.55
C SER A 28 -17.68 9.91 1.66
N ALA A 29 -18.44 10.89 2.16
CA ALA A 29 -19.89 10.79 2.28
C ALA A 29 -20.57 10.73 0.90
N LYS A 30 -20.10 11.52 -0.08
CA LYS A 30 -20.57 11.44 -1.47
C LYS A 30 -20.29 10.08 -2.10
N ALA A 31 -19.06 9.58 -1.94
CA ALA A 31 -18.69 8.27 -2.46
C ALA A 31 -19.54 7.14 -1.84
N GLN A 32 -19.81 7.22 -0.54
CA GLN A 32 -20.69 6.26 0.14
C GLN A 32 -22.12 6.32 -0.40
N ALA A 33 -22.66 7.52 -0.65
CA ALA A 33 -24.01 7.69 -1.17
C ALA A 33 -24.15 7.20 -2.63
N GLU A 34 -23.14 7.44 -3.48
CA GLU A 34 -23.18 7.12 -4.90
C GLU A 34 -22.81 5.66 -5.20
N PHE A 35 -21.86 5.09 -4.46
CA PHE A 35 -21.28 3.77 -4.76
C PHE A 35 -21.55 2.72 -3.67
N GLY A 36 -22.23 3.08 -2.58
CA GLY A 36 -22.50 2.16 -1.46
C GLY A 36 -21.26 1.67 -0.74
N THR A 37 -20.16 2.43 -0.81
CA THR A 37 -18.88 2.04 -0.20
C THR A 37 -18.95 2.13 1.32
N ASN A 38 -18.76 1.00 2.01
CA ASN A 38 -18.69 0.93 3.47
C ASN A 38 -17.27 1.20 4.03
N LYS A 39 -16.39 1.86 3.25
CA LYS A 39 -15.05 2.20 3.73
C LYS A 39 -15.13 3.42 4.66
N HIS A 40 -14.92 3.17 5.96
CA HIS A 40 -14.77 4.23 6.94
C HIS A 40 -13.31 4.62 7.06
N TYR A 41 -12.97 5.81 6.55
CA TYR A 41 -11.64 6.40 6.73
C TYR A 41 -11.62 7.25 8.00
N ASN A 42 -10.63 7.02 8.86
CA ASN A 42 -10.35 7.90 9.99
C ASN A 42 -9.39 9.01 9.55
N PHE A 43 -9.89 10.02 8.83
CA PHE A 43 -9.05 11.06 8.23
C PHE A 43 -8.20 11.84 9.26
N ASP A 44 -8.66 11.94 10.50
CA ASP A 44 -7.88 12.56 11.59
C ASP A 44 -6.64 11.73 11.94
N GLU A 45 -6.72 10.41 11.81
CA GLU A 45 -5.56 9.52 11.98
C GLU A 45 -4.69 9.40 10.72
N GLU A 46 -5.27 9.59 9.54
CA GLU A 46 -4.53 9.49 8.28
C GLU A 46 -3.83 10.79 7.88
N PHE A 47 -4.33 11.95 8.31
CA PHE A 47 -3.76 13.26 8.03
C PHE A 47 -2.77 13.71 9.11
N LYS A 48 -1.79 12.87 9.41
CA LYS A 48 -0.71 13.14 10.37
C LYS A 48 0.60 12.51 9.92
N ALA A 49 1.67 12.74 10.68
CA ALA A 49 2.94 12.07 10.46
C ALA A 49 2.77 10.54 10.40
N TYR A 50 3.33 9.90 9.38
CA TYR A 50 3.22 8.46 9.10
C TYR A 50 1.81 7.93 8.76
N GLY A 51 0.80 8.81 8.62
CA GLY A 51 -0.51 8.43 8.08
C GLY A 51 -0.51 8.37 6.55
N LEU A 52 -1.60 7.87 5.95
CA LEU A 52 -1.74 7.76 4.50
C LEU A 52 -1.60 9.10 3.74
N LEU A 53 -1.86 10.22 4.42
CA LEU A 53 -1.78 11.58 3.86
C LEU A 53 -0.60 12.39 4.42
N ASP A 54 0.40 11.75 5.04
CA ASP A 54 1.59 12.39 5.64
C ASP A 54 2.28 13.37 4.68
N ARG A 55 2.38 13.03 3.39
CA ARG A 55 2.96 13.93 2.38
C ARG A 55 2.25 15.28 2.29
N PHE A 56 0.92 15.27 2.34
CA PHE A 56 0.12 16.49 2.33
C PHE A 56 0.18 17.20 3.67
N TYR A 57 0.14 16.45 4.77
CA TYR A 57 0.34 17.00 6.11
C TYR A 57 1.66 17.77 6.22
N ARG A 58 2.78 17.20 5.75
CA ARG A 58 4.08 17.89 5.72
C ARG A 58 4.07 19.14 4.85
N LYS A 59 3.42 19.10 3.67
CA LYS A 59 3.24 20.30 2.83
C LYS A 59 2.49 21.40 3.59
N LEU A 60 1.46 21.04 4.35
CA LEU A 60 0.72 21.99 5.19
C LEU A 60 1.63 22.61 6.26
N GLN A 61 2.39 21.76 6.98
CA GLN A 61 3.32 22.21 8.02
C GLN A 61 4.41 23.13 7.47
N ASP A 62 4.86 22.89 6.24
CA ASP A 62 5.81 23.75 5.51
C ASP A 62 5.18 25.07 5.01
N GLY A 63 3.88 25.30 5.23
CA GLY A 63 3.14 26.46 4.72
C GLY A 63 2.92 26.45 3.20
N LYS A 64 3.10 25.30 2.55
CA LYS A 64 2.90 25.14 1.10
C LYS A 64 1.43 24.97 0.78
N ALA A 65 1.01 25.51 -0.36
CA ALA A 65 -0.33 25.30 -0.87
C ALA A 65 -0.57 23.80 -1.15
N ILE A 66 -1.75 23.32 -0.77
CA ILE A 66 -2.19 21.96 -1.02
C ILE A 66 -3.19 21.98 -2.17
N ASP A 67 -2.87 21.20 -3.20
CA ASP A 67 -3.80 20.92 -4.29
C ASP A 67 -4.75 19.80 -3.86
N LEU A 68 -6.00 20.16 -3.62
CA LEU A 68 -7.08 19.26 -3.25
C LEU A 68 -7.42 18.25 -4.35
N GLY A 69 -7.28 18.62 -5.63
CA GLY A 69 -7.51 17.71 -6.75
C GLY A 69 -6.44 16.63 -6.84
N HIS A 70 -5.18 17.00 -6.57
CA HIS A 70 -4.08 16.03 -6.48
C HIS A 70 -4.28 15.08 -5.28
N MET A 71 -4.70 15.60 -4.13
CA MET A 71 -5.00 14.77 -2.94
C MET A 71 -6.10 13.76 -3.20
N LEU A 72 -7.20 14.18 -3.85
CA LEU A 72 -8.27 13.28 -4.24
C LEU A 72 -7.77 12.19 -5.19
N SER A 73 -6.96 12.56 -6.18
CA SER A 73 -6.39 11.61 -7.13
C SER A 73 -5.49 10.58 -6.43
N GLU A 74 -4.67 11.01 -5.48
CA GLU A 74 -3.79 10.14 -4.71
C GLU A 74 -4.60 9.13 -3.87
N LEU A 75 -5.68 9.59 -3.22
CA LEU A 75 -6.60 8.72 -2.47
C LEU A 75 -7.30 7.68 -3.36
N LEU A 76 -7.80 8.10 -4.52
CA LEU A 76 -8.44 7.18 -5.48
C LEU A 76 -7.46 6.14 -6.00
N MET A 77 -6.20 6.53 -6.20
CA MET A 77 -5.14 5.60 -6.58
C MET A 77 -4.83 4.59 -5.47
N GLN A 78 -4.72 5.05 -4.22
CA GLN A 78 -4.49 4.17 -3.06
C GLN A 78 -5.64 3.17 -2.90
N ASP A 79 -6.90 3.60 -3.11
CA ASP A 79 -8.07 2.74 -3.05
C ASP A 79 -8.06 1.67 -4.16
N THR A 80 -7.77 2.11 -5.39
CA THR A 80 -7.63 1.21 -6.56
C THR A 80 -6.51 0.19 -6.33
N MET A 81 -5.37 0.66 -5.82
CA MET A 81 -4.22 -0.19 -5.48
C MET A 81 -4.60 -1.24 -4.44
N SER A 82 -5.28 -0.83 -3.36
CA SER A 82 -5.79 -1.74 -2.33
C SER A 82 -6.76 -2.79 -2.91
N GLY A 83 -7.67 -2.37 -3.80
CA GLY A 83 -8.59 -3.28 -4.49
C GLY A 83 -7.88 -4.31 -5.37
N ILE A 84 -6.89 -3.87 -6.16
CA ILE A 84 -6.05 -4.74 -6.99
C ILE A 84 -5.30 -5.75 -6.12
N MET A 85 -4.63 -5.30 -5.07
CA MET A 85 -3.86 -6.16 -4.17
C MET A 85 -4.76 -7.19 -3.47
N THR A 86 -5.93 -6.77 -2.99
CA THR A 86 -6.93 -7.67 -2.38
C THR A 86 -7.40 -8.74 -3.38
N HIS A 87 -7.64 -8.35 -4.64
CA HIS A 87 -8.05 -9.28 -5.69
C HIS A 87 -6.95 -10.31 -5.99
N ILE A 88 -5.70 -9.87 -6.07
CA ILE A 88 -4.52 -10.73 -6.25
C ILE A 88 -4.41 -11.72 -5.08
N GLU A 89 -4.52 -11.23 -3.84
CA GLU A 89 -4.42 -12.04 -2.62
C GLU A 89 -5.53 -13.07 -2.48
N SER A 90 -6.77 -12.70 -2.85
CA SER A 90 -7.90 -13.63 -2.86
C SER A 90 -7.72 -14.82 -3.82
N ASN A 91 -6.82 -14.68 -4.80
CA ASN A 91 -6.46 -15.74 -5.75
C ASN A 91 -5.18 -16.50 -5.34
N GLY A 92 -4.74 -16.35 -4.08
CA GLY A 92 -3.61 -17.10 -3.52
C GLY A 92 -2.24 -16.61 -3.97
N MET A 93 -2.16 -15.36 -4.45
CA MET A 93 -0.90 -14.71 -4.82
C MET A 93 -0.52 -13.66 -3.77
N HIS A 94 0.79 -13.48 -3.53
CA HIS A 94 1.26 -12.40 -2.67
C HIS A 94 1.82 -11.26 -3.50
N SER A 95 1.48 -10.03 -3.13
CA SER A 95 1.89 -8.83 -3.84
C SER A 95 2.41 -7.74 -2.91
N TYR A 96 3.26 -6.87 -3.44
CA TYR A 96 3.69 -5.67 -2.73
C TYR A 96 3.81 -4.52 -3.71
N VAL A 97 3.69 -3.30 -3.19
CA VAL A 97 3.89 -2.07 -3.97
C VAL A 97 5.39 -1.84 -4.13
N LYS A 98 5.87 -1.93 -5.37
CA LYS A 98 7.28 -1.70 -5.71
C LYS A 98 7.62 -0.22 -5.76
N ASN A 99 6.76 0.57 -6.42
CA ASN A 99 6.92 2.01 -6.59
C ASN A 99 5.55 2.69 -6.55
N PHE A 100 5.51 3.93 -6.05
CA PHE A 100 4.36 4.82 -6.10
C PHE A 100 4.83 6.28 -6.22
N ASP A 101 4.42 6.98 -7.28
CA ASP A 101 4.79 8.39 -7.52
C ASP A 101 3.62 9.38 -7.41
N GLY A 102 2.42 8.88 -7.03
CA GLY A 102 1.19 9.65 -6.91
C GLY A 102 0.34 9.72 -8.20
N ALA A 103 0.87 9.29 -9.34
CA ALA A 103 0.14 9.16 -10.62
C ALA A 103 0.21 7.73 -11.21
N TYR A 104 1.22 6.98 -10.80
CA TYR A 104 1.51 5.61 -11.18
C TYR A 104 1.94 4.81 -9.95
N PHE A 105 1.55 3.54 -9.91
CA PHE A 105 2.13 2.55 -9.01
C PHE A 105 2.50 1.30 -9.78
N ALA A 106 3.52 0.61 -9.30
CA ALA A 106 3.92 -0.72 -9.77
C ALA A 106 3.69 -1.72 -8.64
N ILE A 107 2.98 -2.81 -8.94
CA ILE A 107 2.79 -3.93 -8.02
C ILE A 107 3.62 -5.10 -8.53
N GLU A 108 4.38 -5.73 -7.64
CA GLU A 108 5.15 -6.92 -7.94
C GLU A 108 4.58 -8.13 -7.19
N LEU A 109 4.51 -9.27 -7.90
CA LEU A 109 4.03 -10.54 -7.35
C LEU A 109 5.22 -11.35 -6.84
N THR A 110 5.17 -11.81 -5.59
CA THR A 110 6.31 -12.52 -4.94
C THR A 110 6.09 -14.02 -4.77
N LYS A 111 4.84 -14.44 -4.66
CA LYS A 111 4.46 -15.86 -4.55
C LYS A 111 3.23 -16.10 -5.41
N CYS A 112 3.35 -17.03 -6.34
CA CYS A 112 2.27 -17.40 -7.23
C CYS A 112 2.39 -18.89 -7.55
N ASN A 113 1.36 -19.65 -7.21
CA ASN A 113 1.29 -21.08 -7.51
C ASN A 113 0.59 -21.37 -8.84
N MET A 114 0.28 -20.33 -9.62
CA MET A 114 -0.36 -20.45 -10.92
C MET A 114 0.67 -20.70 -12.02
N SER A 115 0.27 -21.45 -13.04
CA SER A 115 1.04 -21.54 -14.29
C SER A 115 1.05 -20.18 -15.01
N PHE A 116 2.05 -19.98 -15.87
CA PHE A 116 2.18 -18.74 -16.65
C PHE A 116 0.91 -18.41 -17.46
N GLY A 117 0.28 -19.41 -18.10
CA GLY A 117 -0.97 -19.20 -18.84
C GLY A 117 -2.13 -18.75 -17.94
N GLN A 118 -2.21 -19.28 -16.71
CA GLN A 118 -3.21 -18.86 -15.72
C GLN A 118 -2.95 -17.43 -15.23
N ILE A 119 -1.68 -17.05 -15.03
CA ILE A 119 -1.31 -15.67 -14.67
C ILE A 119 -1.73 -14.71 -15.78
N TYR A 120 -1.46 -15.02 -17.04
CA TYR A 120 -1.88 -14.17 -18.17
C TYR A 120 -3.40 -14.02 -18.25
N ALA A 121 -4.15 -15.12 -18.16
CA ALA A 121 -5.60 -15.07 -18.17
C ALA A 121 -6.16 -14.26 -17.00
N PHE A 122 -5.57 -14.40 -15.82
CA PHE A 122 -5.91 -13.62 -14.64
C PHE A 122 -5.63 -12.12 -14.85
N MET A 123 -4.44 -11.76 -15.32
CA MET A 123 -4.07 -10.35 -15.56
C MET A 123 -4.93 -9.70 -16.65
N GLU A 124 -5.28 -10.41 -17.72
CA GLU A 124 -6.24 -9.92 -18.72
C GLU A 124 -7.62 -9.68 -18.12
N SER A 125 -8.10 -10.59 -17.27
CA SER A 125 -9.37 -10.39 -16.56
C SER A 125 -9.34 -9.15 -15.66
N MET A 126 -8.21 -8.91 -14.99
CA MET A 126 -8.01 -7.72 -14.15
C MET A 126 -7.91 -6.44 -14.97
N LYS A 127 -7.23 -6.48 -16.13
CA LYS A 127 -7.06 -5.32 -17.02
C LYS A 127 -8.39 -4.76 -17.53
N SER A 128 -9.40 -5.62 -17.68
CA SER A 128 -10.75 -5.18 -18.04
C SER A 128 -11.47 -4.43 -16.90
N ARG A 129 -11.15 -4.77 -15.64
CA ARG A 129 -11.81 -4.24 -14.43
C ARG A 129 -11.09 -3.04 -13.83
N TYR A 130 -9.77 -3.07 -13.85
CA TYR A 130 -8.87 -2.05 -13.34
C TYR A 130 -8.13 -1.46 -14.54
N HIS A 131 -7.99 -0.14 -14.65
CA HIS A 131 -7.33 0.54 -15.77
C HIS A 131 -5.81 0.30 -15.79
N ILE A 132 -5.40 -0.95 -15.92
CA ILE A 132 -4.00 -1.41 -15.96
C ILE A 132 -3.45 -1.09 -17.34
N LYS A 133 -2.51 -0.14 -17.41
CA LYS A 133 -1.85 0.24 -18.66
C LYS A 133 -1.00 -0.91 -19.22
N GLU A 134 -0.12 -1.44 -18.38
CA GLU A 134 0.85 -2.47 -18.76
C GLU A 134 1.02 -3.48 -17.63
N TYR A 135 1.29 -4.73 -18.00
CA TYR A 135 1.73 -5.77 -17.08
C TYR A 135 2.81 -6.60 -17.77
N SER A 136 3.75 -7.14 -17.00
CA SER A 136 4.77 -8.05 -17.52
C SER A 136 4.93 -9.22 -16.56
N CYS A 137 5.10 -10.41 -17.13
CA CYS A 137 5.42 -11.62 -16.38
C CYS A 137 6.87 -12.01 -16.73
N LYS A 138 7.78 -11.94 -15.77
CA LYS A 138 9.15 -12.43 -15.94
C LYS A 138 9.20 -13.88 -15.47
N LEU A 139 9.64 -14.79 -16.35
CA LEU A 139 10.04 -16.13 -15.91
C LEU A 139 11.31 -15.98 -15.06
N PRO A 140 11.35 -16.58 -13.86
CA PRO A 140 12.58 -16.60 -13.10
C PRO A 140 13.66 -17.29 -13.94
N SER A 141 14.85 -16.70 -13.99
CA SER A 141 15.96 -17.30 -14.74
C SER A 141 16.35 -18.64 -14.10
N LEU A 142 16.98 -19.54 -14.87
CA LEU A 142 17.53 -20.77 -14.31
C LEU A 142 18.46 -20.47 -13.12
N GLU A 143 19.21 -19.38 -13.19
CA GLU A 143 20.09 -18.92 -12.11
C GLU A 143 19.31 -18.49 -10.85
N GLU A 144 18.18 -17.79 -11.01
CA GLU A 144 17.28 -17.43 -9.90
C GLU A 144 16.63 -18.69 -9.27
N ILE A 145 16.24 -19.68 -10.09
CA ILE A 145 15.72 -20.98 -9.63
C ILE A 145 16.80 -21.79 -8.91
N PHE A 146 18.02 -21.82 -9.44
CA PHE A 146 19.14 -22.51 -8.81
C PHE A 146 19.52 -21.86 -7.49
N ASN A 147 19.54 -20.53 -7.41
CA ASN A 147 19.85 -19.80 -6.18
C ASN A 147 18.77 -19.99 -5.11
N SER A 148 17.49 -20.04 -5.47
CA SER A 148 16.41 -20.32 -4.52
C SER A 148 16.50 -21.75 -3.98
N HIS A 149 16.69 -22.75 -4.85
CA HIS A 149 16.90 -24.15 -4.42
C HIS A 149 18.20 -24.37 -3.65
N ALA A 150 19.28 -23.67 -4.00
CA ALA A 150 20.54 -23.71 -3.28
C ALA A 150 20.38 -23.12 -1.87
N SER A 151 19.60 -22.04 -1.71
CA SER A 151 19.28 -21.48 -0.39
C SER A 151 18.45 -22.45 0.46
N GLU A 152 17.43 -23.10 -0.14
CA GLU A 152 16.55 -24.02 0.58
C GLU A 152 17.27 -25.31 1.01
N SER A 153 18.17 -25.84 0.16
CA SER A 153 18.96 -27.03 0.45
C SER A 153 20.15 -26.76 1.40
N MET A 154 20.84 -25.62 1.29
CA MET A 154 21.97 -25.28 2.18
C MET A 154 21.52 -25.06 3.63
N PHE A 155 20.34 -24.50 3.86
CA PHE A 155 19.82 -24.29 5.22
C PHE A 155 19.03 -25.47 5.76
N MET A 156 18.73 -26.50 4.97
CA MET A 156 18.02 -27.69 5.45
C MET A 156 18.82 -28.42 6.56
N GLU A 157 20.14 -28.52 6.43
CA GLU A 157 20.98 -29.07 7.49
C GLU A 157 21.05 -28.16 8.73
N LEU A 158 21.09 -26.84 8.52
CA LEU A 158 21.12 -25.87 9.60
C LEU A 158 19.80 -25.88 10.40
N ASN A 159 18.66 -25.91 9.71
CA ASN A 159 17.32 -26.04 10.29
C ASN A 159 17.16 -27.36 11.04
N LYS A 160 17.62 -28.49 10.48
CA LYS A 160 17.66 -29.78 11.19
C LYS A 160 18.55 -29.75 12.45
N ARG A 161 19.62 -28.95 12.48
CA ARG A 161 20.46 -28.79 13.69
C ARG A 161 19.78 -27.89 14.72
N ILE A 162 19.14 -26.81 14.28
CA ILE A 162 18.38 -25.89 15.15
C ILE A 162 17.21 -26.63 15.81
N ASP A 163 16.44 -27.43 15.06
CA ASP A 163 15.32 -28.21 15.59
C ASP A 163 15.76 -29.28 16.60
N ARG A 164 16.87 -29.98 16.33
CA ARG A 164 17.47 -30.93 17.29
C ARG A 164 17.86 -30.23 18.59
N LYS A 165 18.48 -29.05 18.49
CA LYS A 165 18.87 -28.26 19.67
C LYS A 165 17.65 -27.82 20.46
N ARG A 166 16.61 -27.30 19.79
CA ARG A 166 15.36 -26.84 20.40
C ARG A 166 14.63 -27.96 21.15
N ASN A 167 14.56 -29.15 20.57
CA ASN A 167 13.93 -30.32 21.19
C ASN A 167 14.74 -30.89 22.37
N SER A 168 16.08 -30.75 22.34
CA SER A 168 16.92 -31.13 23.49
C SER A 168 16.75 -30.18 24.68
N THR A 169 16.65 -28.88 24.41
CA THR A 169 16.49 -27.84 25.45
C THR A 169 15.10 -27.89 26.09
N LEU A 170 14.06 -28.23 25.32
CA LEU A 170 12.72 -28.42 25.85
C LEU A 170 12.60 -29.66 26.75
N LYS A 171 13.32 -30.75 26.42
CA LYS A 171 13.38 -31.94 27.29
C LYS A 171 14.12 -31.67 28.60
N SER A 172 15.24 -30.95 28.56
CA SER A 172 16.00 -30.58 29.78
C SER A 172 15.29 -29.58 30.69
N LEU A 173 14.18 -28.98 30.25
CA LEU A 173 13.33 -28.09 31.06
C LEU A 173 12.09 -28.82 31.63
N GLN A 174 11.89 -30.09 31.27
CA GLN A 174 10.78 -30.93 31.74
C GLN A 174 11.23 -32.03 32.73
N ASP A 175 12.55 -32.21 32.89
CA ASP A 175 13.20 -32.98 33.97
C ASP A 175 13.64 -32.02 35.10
#